data_AF-A0AAE1I109-F1
#
_entry.id   AF-A0AAE1I109-F1
#
_cell.length_a   1.000
_cell.length_b   1.000
_cell.length_c   1.000
_cell.angle_alpha   90.00
_cell.angle_beta   90.00
_cell.angle_gamma   90.00
#
_symmetry.space_group_name_H-M   'P 1'
#
loop_
_entity.id
_entity.type
_entity.pdbx_description
1 polymer ?
#
loop_
_entity_poly.entity_id
_entity_poly.type
_entity_poly.pdbx_seq_one_letter_code
_entity_poly.pdbx_strand_id
1 'polypeptide(L)'
;ELKQNDVAVTVRKELESCVDNFLKSLKRKLVKHNRHISRLLEDPWMDETLEIPSKLKTDIYVIFRTYEGNVTDVQGRPKKSFSDLTESGKRKRTLQLRTKYSIEELDYARSLKKRPEETPAAKTTSDIPVFTPFTSEEISAIIKICNLMKSSYLFLRQALKSHGADVFPNYNDVWAGKQVFYPEEKDIQISDSEAKISVQTYSGNASVYLNAVFPEYLEYSGNHYEKKSFRNKPGTVP
;
A
#
# COMPACT_ATOMS: atom_id res chain seq x y z
N GLU A 1 -75.82 22.51 -20.13
CA GLU A 1 -74.87 21.41 -20.39
C GLU A 1 -73.48 21.89 -20.81
N LEU A 2 -73.34 22.76 -21.83
CA LEU A 2 -72.01 23.26 -22.26
C LEU A 2 -71.14 23.88 -21.13
N LYS A 3 -71.74 24.63 -20.19
CA LYS A 3 -70.99 25.23 -19.07
C LYS A 3 -70.47 24.24 -18.02
N GLN A 4 -71.07 23.05 -17.89
CA GLN A 4 -70.62 22.04 -16.91
C GLN A 4 -69.37 21.31 -17.38
N ASN A 5 -69.21 21.12 -18.70
CA ASN A 5 -68.03 20.50 -19.28
C ASN A 5 -66.78 21.38 -19.12
N ASP A 6 -66.90 22.71 -19.26
CA ASP A 6 -65.76 23.62 -19.09
C ASP A 6 -65.23 23.64 -17.65
N VAL A 7 -66.14 23.55 -16.66
CA VAL A 7 -65.75 23.47 -15.24
C VAL A 7 -65.02 22.16 -14.95
N ALA A 8 -65.52 21.03 -15.45
CA ALA A 8 -64.88 19.74 -15.26
C ALA A 8 -63.47 19.67 -15.89
N VAL A 9 -63.29 20.25 -17.09
CA VAL A 9 -61.99 20.32 -17.76
C VAL A 9 -61.00 21.19 -16.98
N THR A 10 -61.46 22.31 -16.42
CA THR A 10 -60.62 23.21 -15.63
C THR A 10 -60.17 22.55 -14.34
N VAL A 11 -61.10 21.94 -13.59
CA VAL A 11 -60.81 21.21 -12.34
C VAL A 11 -59.82 20.07 -12.59
N ARG A 12 -59.97 19.32 -13.69
CA ARG A 12 -59.04 18.26 -14.06
C ARG A 12 -57.62 18.78 -14.29
N LYS A 13 -57.46 19.88 -15.04
CA LYS A 13 -56.15 20.49 -15.30
C LYS A 13 -55.47 20.98 -14.02
N GLU A 14 -56.24 21.59 -13.12
CA GLU A 14 -55.74 22.02 -11.82
C GLU A 14 -55.28 20.84 -10.96
N LEU A 15 -56.04 19.74 -10.96
CA LEU A 15 -55.69 18.53 -10.24
C LEU A 15 -54.42 17.87 -10.80
N GLU A 16 -54.31 17.76 -12.13
CA GLU A 16 -53.10 17.24 -12.79
C GLU A 16 -51.87 18.11 -12.46
N SER A 17 -52.00 19.44 -12.47
CA SER A 17 -50.92 20.35 -12.07
C SER A 17 -50.53 20.18 -10.60
N CYS A 18 -51.50 20.01 -9.70
CA CYS A 18 -51.27 19.77 -8.29
C CYS A 18 -50.48 18.47 -8.05
N VAL A 19 -50.90 17.37 -8.70
CA VAL A 19 -50.21 16.07 -8.63
C VAL A 19 -48.78 16.18 -9.16
N ASP A 20 -48.56 16.85 -10.29
CA ASP A 20 -47.21 17.03 -10.85
C ASP A 20 -46.30 17.84 -9.93
N ASN A 21 -46.82 18.91 -9.33
CA ASN A 21 -46.08 19.73 -8.38
C ASN A 21 -45.74 18.95 -7.11
N PHE A 22 -46.68 18.12 -6.62
CA PHE A 22 -46.43 17.21 -5.52
C PHE A 22 -45.33 16.20 -5.86
N LEU A 23 -45.42 15.51 -7.00
CA LEU A 23 -44.43 14.52 -7.43
C LEU A 23 -43.04 15.14 -7.63
N LYS A 24 -42.96 16.37 -8.13
CA LYS A 24 -41.70 17.12 -8.23
C LYS A 24 -41.11 17.41 -6.85
N SER A 25 -41.92 17.87 -5.90
CA SER A 25 -41.48 18.14 -4.52
C SER A 25 -41.06 16.87 -3.80
N LEU A 26 -41.82 15.78 -3.97
CA LEU A 26 -41.51 14.46 -3.44
C LEU A 26 -40.16 13.96 -3.95
N LYS A 27 -39.91 14.05 -5.27
CA LYS A 27 -38.61 13.67 -5.87
C LYS A 27 -37.45 14.48 -5.29
N ARG A 28 -37.59 15.79 -5.13
CA ARG A 28 -36.54 16.65 -4.54
C ARG A 28 -36.24 16.24 -3.10
N LYS A 29 -37.29 16.02 -2.30
CA LYS A 29 -37.16 15.61 -0.90
C LYS A 29 -36.57 14.19 -0.77
N LEU A 30 -36.97 13.27 -1.65
CA LEU A 30 -36.39 11.92 -1.70
C LEU A 30 -34.88 11.97 -1.98
N VAL A 31 -34.43 12.81 -2.91
CA VAL A 31 -32.99 13.01 -3.18
C VAL A 31 -32.28 13.61 -1.95
N LYS A 32 -32.88 14.60 -1.29
CA LYS A 32 -32.34 15.22 -0.07
C LYS A 32 -32.10 14.19 1.04
N HIS A 33 -32.97 13.19 1.17
CA HIS A 33 -32.87 12.13 2.16
C HIS A 33 -32.09 10.90 1.68
N ASN A 34 -31.24 11.03 0.65
CA ASN A 34 -30.46 9.93 0.06
C ASN A 34 -31.32 8.74 -0.36
N ARG A 35 -32.56 9.00 -0.79
CA ARG A 35 -33.56 7.99 -1.17
C ARG A 35 -34.01 7.06 -0.04
N HIS A 36 -33.74 7.41 1.22
CA HIS A 36 -34.29 6.71 2.37
C HIS A 36 -35.73 7.18 2.63
N ILE A 37 -36.70 6.36 2.25
CA ILE A 37 -38.14 6.67 2.39
C ILE A 37 -38.54 6.82 3.86
N SER A 38 -37.96 6.04 4.77
CA SER A 38 -38.24 6.12 6.21
C SER A 38 -37.96 7.52 6.76
N ARG A 39 -36.82 8.14 6.37
CA ARG A 39 -36.46 9.50 6.76
C ARG A 39 -37.33 10.57 6.11
N LEU A 40 -37.84 10.29 4.91
CA LEU A 40 -38.78 11.18 4.23
C LEU A 40 -40.14 11.21 4.92
N LEU A 41 -40.60 10.07 5.44
CA LEU A 41 -41.86 9.96 6.18
C LEU A 41 -41.81 10.65 7.56
N GLU A 42 -40.61 10.85 8.11
CA GLU A 42 -40.36 11.62 9.33
C GLU A 42 -40.17 13.13 9.06
N ASP A 43 -40.14 13.57 7.79
CA ASP A 43 -39.95 15.00 7.44
C ASP A 43 -41.25 15.77 7.71
N PRO A 44 -41.22 16.86 8.52
CA PRO A 44 -42.40 17.67 8.84
C PRO A 44 -43.17 18.18 7.61
N TRP A 45 -42.48 18.31 6.47
CA TRP A 45 -43.09 18.71 5.20
C TRP A 45 -44.25 17.78 4.76
N MET A 46 -44.17 16.50 5.11
CA MET A 46 -45.22 15.52 4.79
C MET A 46 -46.51 15.79 5.57
N ASP A 47 -46.40 16.36 6.77
CA ASP A 47 -47.56 16.68 7.62
C ASP A 47 -48.13 18.07 7.27
N GLU A 48 -47.27 19.03 6.92
CA GLU A 48 -47.68 20.41 6.62
C GLU A 48 -48.31 20.60 5.23
N THR A 49 -47.85 19.85 4.23
CA THR A 49 -48.26 20.07 2.82
C THR A 49 -49.43 19.20 2.40
N LEU A 50 -49.70 18.14 3.17
CA LEU A 50 -50.51 17.03 2.73
C LEU A 50 -51.21 16.46 3.95
N GLU A 51 -52.49 16.79 4.11
CA GLU A 51 -53.38 16.16 5.09
C GLU A 51 -53.63 14.70 4.68
N ILE A 52 -52.60 13.87 4.67
CA ILE A 52 -52.71 12.46 4.31
C ILE A 52 -53.49 11.79 5.44
N PRO A 53 -54.63 11.16 5.12
CA PRO A 53 -55.38 10.38 6.10
C PRO A 53 -54.46 9.37 6.78
N SER A 54 -54.51 9.30 8.11
CA SER A 54 -53.63 8.45 8.93
C SER A 54 -53.62 6.98 8.48
N LYS A 55 -54.73 6.49 7.93
CA LYS A 55 -54.83 5.14 7.34
C LYS A 55 -53.89 4.94 6.15
N LEU A 56 -53.83 5.90 5.23
CA LEU A 56 -52.95 5.84 4.06
C LEU A 56 -51.46 5.90 4.44
N LYS A 57 -51.10 6.65 5.50
CA LYS A 57 -49.71 6.66 6.00
C LYS A 57 -49.27 5.25 6.44
N THR A 58 -50.13 4.54 7.16
CA THR A 58 -49.87 3.16 7.61
C THR A 58 -49.76 2.20 6.43
N ASP A 59 -50.67 2.29 5.46
CA ASP A 59 -50.66 1.41 4.28
C ASP A 59 -49.41 1.62 3.42
N ILE A 60 -49.04 2.89 3.18
CA ILE A 60 -47.81 3.25 2.46
C ILE A 60 -46.57 2.71 3.19
N TYR A 61 -46.52 2.87 4.52
CA TYR A 61 -45.40 2.35 5.33
C TYR A 61 -45.30 0.83 5.25
N VAL A 62 -46.43 0.11 5.32
CA VAL A 62 -46.47 -1.36 5.20
C VAL A 62 -46.02 -1.81 3.81
N ILE A 63 -46.49 -1.16 2.74
CA ILE A 63 -46.09 -1.46 1.35
C ILE A 63 -44.59 -1.27 1.17
N PHE A 64 -44.01 -0.17 1.66
CA PHE A 64 -42.57 0.06 1.53
C PHE A 64 -41.74 -0.90 2.38
N ARG A 65 -42.16 -1.19 3.62
CA ARG A 65 -41.44 -2.11 4.50
C ARG A 65 -41.47 -3.55 4.00
N THR A 66 -42.58 -3.97 3.39
CA THR A 66 -42.67 -5.29 2.75
C THR A 66 -41.85 -5.36 1.46
N TYR A 67 -41.68 -4.25 0.74
CA TYR A 67 -40.80 -4.18 -0.43
C TYR A 67 -39.31 -4.27 -0.08
N GLU A 68 -38.87 -3.68 1.04
CA GLU A 68 -37.47 -3.73 1.48
C GLU A 68 -36.99 -5.15 1.87
N GLY A 69 -37.91 -6.09 2.13
CA GLY A 69 -37.59 -7.43 2.60
C GLY A 69 -37.05 -8.42 1.56
N ASN A 70 -37.23 -8.17 0.25
CA ASN A 70 -36.95 -9.16 -0.80
C ASN A 70 -36.13 -8.65 -2.01
N VAL A 71 -35.52 -7.46 -1.94
CA VAL A 71 -34.68 -6.95 -3.05
C VAL A 71 -33.25 -7.52 -2.95
N THR A 72 -33.08 -8.81 -3.23
CA THR A 72 -31.73 -9.40 -3.45
C THR A 72 -31.13 -9.02 -4.80
N ASP A 73 -31.94 -8.48 -5.73
CA ASP A 73 -31.50 -7.99 -7.04
C ASP A 73 -31.66 -6.48 -7.16
N VAL A 74 -30.87 -5.72 -6.40
CA VAL A 74 -30.65 -4.32 -6.75
C VAL A 74 -29.84 -4.33 -8.05
N GLN A 75 -30.48 -3.97 -9.17
CA GLN A 75 -29.86 -3.71 -10.49
C GLN A 75 -28.85 -2.55 -10.43
N GLY A 76 -27.79 -2.73 -9.65
CA GLY A 76 -26.64 -1.85 -9.59
C GLY A 76 -25.56 -2.31 -10.56
N ARG A 77 -24.59 -1.44 -10.81
CA ARG A 77 -23.36 -1.81 -11.50
C ARG A 77 -22.75 -3.05 -10.79
N PRO A 78 -22.41 -4.12 -11.52
CA PRO A 78 -21.81 -5.31 -10.93
C PRO A 78 -20.65 -4.95 -10.01
N LYS A 79 -20.64 -5.51 -8.80
CA LYS A 79 -19.54 -5.27 -7.86
C LYS A 79 -18.27 -5.89 -8.44
N LYS A 80 -17.26 -5.06 -8.66
CA LYS A 80 -15.92 -5.55 -9.04
C LYS A 80 -15.39 -6.50 -7.96
N SER A 81 -14.63 -7.50 -8.40
CA SER A 81 -13.87 -8.37 -7.50
C SER A 81 -12.88 -7.52 -6.68
N PHE A 82 -12.40 -8.04 -5.54
CA PHE A 82 -11.46 -7.29 -4.72
C PHE A 82 -10.13 -7.01 -5.44
N SER A 83 -9.67 -7.94 -6.29
CA SER A 83 -8.43 -7.80 -7.07
C SER A 83 -8.49 -6.64 -8.05
N ASP A 84 -9.65 -6.42 -8.69
CA ASP A 84 -9.84 -5.42 -9.76
C ASP A 84 -10.15 -4.01 -9.25
N LEU A 85 -10.22 -3.84 -7.93
CA LEU A 85 -10.40 -2.53 -7.32
C LEU A 85 -9.10 -1.73 -7.35
N THR A 86 -9.22 -0.42 -7.52
CA THR A 86 -8.11 0.52 -7.28
C THR A 86 -7.72 0.49 -5.80
N GLU A 87 -6.52 0.95 -5.48
CA GLU A 87 -5.99 0.98 -4.11
C GLU A 87 -6.93 1.73 -3.14
N SER A 88 -7.50 2.87 -3.56
CA SER A 88 -8.51 3.59 -2.78
C SER A 88 -9.78 2.77 -2.54
N GLY A 89 -10.23 2.02 -3.56
CA GLY A 89 -11.38 1.12 -3.44
C GLY A 89 -11.13 -0.04 -2.48
N LYS A 90 -9.94 -0.64 -2.53
CA LYS A 90 -9.50 -1.68 -1.58
C LYS A 90 -9.51 -1.13 -0.16
N ARG A 91 -8.90 0.04 0.09
CA ARG A 91 -8.88 0.70 1.41
C ARG A 91 -10.28 0.94 1.96
N LYS A 92 -11.19 1.49 1.15
CA LYS A 92 -12.60 1.72 1.55
C LYS A 92 -13.30 0.41 1.88
N ARG A 93 -13.13 -0.64 1.07
CA ARG A 93 -13.77 -1.94 1.27
C ARG A 93 -13.23 -2.68 2.50
N THR A 94 -11.96 -2.52 2.84
CA THR A 94 -11.35 -3.09 4.06
C THR A 94 -11.55 -2.23 5.31
N LEU A 95 -12.13 -1.03 5.21
CA LEU A 95 -12.23 -0.10 6.33
C LEU A 95 -12.98 -0.72 7.52
N GLN A 96 -14.12 -1.36 7.26
CA GLN A 96 -14.91 -2.02 8.30
C GLN A 96 -14.14 -3.12 9.03
N LEU A 97 -13.28 -3.88 8.32
CA LEU A 97 -12.44 -4.90 8.94
C LEU A 97 -11.38 -4.25 9.84
N ARG A 98 -10.71 -3.20 9.35
CA ARG A 98 -9.67 -2.48 10.09
C ARG A 98 -10.20 -1.76 11.32
N THR A 99 -11.45 -1.31 11.31
CA THR A 99 -12.07 -0.63 12.46
C THR A 99 -12.63 -1.61 13.49
N LYS A 100 -13.00 -2.83 13.07
CA LYS A 100 -13.68 -3.80 13.92
C LYS A 100 -12.73 -4.78 14.60
N TYR A 101 -11.63 -5.14 13.95
CA TYR A 101 -10.71 -6.18 14.41
C TYR A 101 -9.34 -5.61 14.72
N SER A 102 -8.65 -6.23 15.68
CA SER A 102 -7.27 -5.86 16.01
C SER A 102 -6.29 -6.37 14.94
N ILE A 103 -5.05 -5.86 14.97
CA ILE A 103 -4.01 -6.29 14.03
C ILE A 103 -3.69 -7.78 14.25
N GLU A 104 -3.63 -8.21 15.51
CA GLU A 104 -3.33 -9.59 15.90
C GLU A 104 -4.40 -10.57 15.38
N GLU A 105 -5.69 -10.19 15.46
CA GLU A 105 -6.79 -11.00 14.92
C GLU A 105 -6.73 -11.11 13.40
N LEU A 106 -6.38 -10.02 12.70
CA LEU A 106 -6.24 -10.01 11.24
C LEU A 106 -5.05 -10.87 10.79
N ASP A 107 -3.93 -10.83 11.52
CA ASP A 107 -2.76 -11.68 11.25
C ASP A 107 -3.05 -13.16 11.54
N TYR A 108 -3.80 -13.45 12.60
CA TYR A 108 -4.27 -14.80 12.88
C TYR A 108 -5.23 -15.31 11.80
N ALA A 109 -6.21 -14.51 11.36
CA ALA A 109 -7.09 -14.87 10.25
C ALA A 109 -6.32 -15.10 8.94
N ARG A 110 -5.27 -14.32 8.70
CA ARG A 110 -4.35 -14.50 7.57
C ARG A 110 -3.58 -15.83 7.68
N SER A 111 -3.13 -16.21 8.87
CA SER A 111 -2.42 -17.48 9.08
C SER A 111 -3.35 -18.68 8.92
N LEU A 112 -4.61 -18.59 9.35
CA LEU A 112 -5.62 -19.61 9.13
C LEU A 112 -5.93 -19.83 7.64
N LYS A 113 -6.07 -18.75 6.86
CA LYS A 113 -6.23 -18.87 5.39
C LYS A 113 -5.01 -19.45 4.68
N LYS A 114 -3.82 -19.29 5.28
CA LYS A 114 -2.58 -19.86 4.77
C LYS A 114 -2.40 -21.33 5.17
N ARG A 115 -3.22 -21.89 6.08
CA ARG A 115 -3.25 -23.34 6.25
C ARG A 115 -3.84 -23.92 4.97
N PRO A 116 -3.04 -24.61 4.14
CA PRO A 116 -3.60 -25.32 3.01
C PRO A 116 -4.57 -26.34 3.60
N GLU A 117 -5.81 -26.33 3.14
CA GLU A 117 -6.56 -27.59 3.10
C GLU A 117 -5.61 -28.60 2.47
N GLU A 118 -5.32 -29.67 3.21
CA GLU A 118 -4.16 -30.56 3.13
C GLU A 118 -3.92 -31.16 1.75
N THR A 119 -3.52 -30.32 0.79
CA THR A 119 -3.06 -30.72 -0.52
C THR A 119 -1.54 -30.83 -0.43
N PRO A 120 -0.96 -32.01 -0.68
CA PRO A 120 0.47 -32.27 -0.51
C PRO A 120 1.39 -31.40 -1.40
N ALA A 121 0.83 -30.52 -2.25
CA ALA A 121 1.57 -29.56 -3.06
C ALA A 121 1.95 -28.25 -2.32
N ALA A 122 1.42 -28.00 -1.11
CA ALA A 122 1.62 -26.72 -0.41
C ALA A 122 2.89 -26.65 0.49
N LYS A 123 3.60 -27.78 0.69
CA LYS A 123 4.81 -27.84 1.53
C LYS A 123 6.05 -27.18 0.93
N THR A 124 6.03 -26.72 -0.31
CA THR A 124 7.19 -26.11 -0.99
C THR A 124 7.23 -24.58 -0.93
N THR A 125 6.29 -23.91 -0.26
CA THR A 125 6.23 -22.43 -0.25
C THR A 125 6.68 -21.76 1.05
N SER A 126 7.00 -22.51 2.12
CA SER A 126 7.46 -21.92 3.38
C SER A 126 8.93 -21.50 3.37
N ASP A 127 9.73 -22.01 2.43
CA ASP A 127 11.17 -21.79 2.40
C ASP A 127 11.55 -20.81 1.28
N ILE A 128 10.71 -19.80 1.05
CA ILE A 128 11.15 -18.64 0.27
C ILE A 128 12.08 -17.87 1.21
N PRO A 129 13.41 -17.84 0.98
CA PRO A 129 14.32 -17.12 1.84
C PRO A 129 13.86 -15.68 1.91
N VAL A 130 13.69 -15.17 3.13
CA VAL A 130 13.40 -13.75 3.34
C VAL A 130 14.61 -12.99 2.82
N PHE A 131 14.46 -12.37 1.66
CA PHE A 131 15.54 -11.64 1.04
C PHE A 131 15.78 -10.37 1.84
N THR A 132 16.90 -10.30 2.54
CA THR A 132 17.38 -9.07 3.19
C THR A 132 17.92 -8.13 2.12
N PRO A 133 17.39 -6.89 1.97
CA PRO A 133 17.93 -5.93 1.02
C PRO A 133 19.41 -5.65 1.30
N PHE A 134 20.20 -5.47 0.25
CA PHE A 134 21.60 -5.10 0.41
C PHE A 134 21.72 -3.68 0.95
N THR A 135 22.74 -3.47 1.78
CA THR A 135 23.14 -2.15 2.24
C THR A 135 23.79 -1.35 1.10
N SER A 136 23.80 -0.03 1.25
CA SER A 136 24.47 0.88 0.30
C SER A 136 25.97 0.60 0.16
N GLU A 137 26.61 0.17 1.26
CA GLU A 137 28.03 -0.16 1.34
C GLU A 137 28.36 -1.45 0.57
N GLU A 138 27.59 -2.52 0.79
CA GLU A 138 27.72 -3.79 0.07
C GLU A 138 27.58 -3.58 -1.44
N ILE A 139 26.59 -2.79 -1.87
CA ILE A 139 26.38 -2.50 -3.29
C ILE A 139 27.49 -1.63 -3.87
N SER A 140 28.01 -0.66 -3.12
CA SER A 140 29.16 0.13 -3.54
C SER A 140 30.35 -0.79 -3.86
N ALA A 141 30.58 -1.79 -3.00
CA ALA A 141 31.62 -2.77 -3.19
C ALA A 141 31.39 -3.69 -4.39
N ILE A 142 30.17 -4.21 -4.56
CA ILE A 142 29.79 -5.03 -5.73
C ILE A 142 29.98 -4.24 -7.02
N ILE A 143 29.57 -2.96 -7.05
CA ILE A 143 29.79 -2.10 -8.23
C ILE A 143 31.28 -2.00 -8.56
N LYS A 144 32.15 -1.89 -7.55
CA LYS A 144 33.59 -1.79 -7.74
C LYS A 144 34.19 -3.13 -8.21
N ILE A 145 33.83 -4.24 -7.56
CA ILE A 145 34.32 -5.59 -7.88
C ILE A 145 33.90 -6.01 -9.29
N CYS A 146 32.64 -5.77 -9.65
CA CYS A 146 32.08 -6.13 -10.95
C CYS A 146 32.28 -5.06 -12.02
N ASN A 147 32.98 -3.95 -11.71
CA ASN A 147 33.19 -2.81 -12.59
C ASN A 147 31.91 -2.30 -13.27
N LEU A 148 30.82 -2.20 -12.50
CA LEU A 148 29.51 -1.80 -13.03
C LEU A 148 29.47 -0.29 -13.27
N MET A 149 29.04 0.09 -14.47
CA MET A 149 28.65 1.48 -14.74
C MET A 149 27.35 1.83 -14.00
N LYS A 150 27.14 3.13 -13.73
CA LYS A 150 25.89 3.63 -13.12
C LYS A 150 24.65 3.16 -13.89
N SER A 151 24.70 3.19 -15.22
CA SER A 151 23.61 2.71 -16.09
C SER A 151 23.35 1.20 -15.93
N SER A 152 24.40 0.39 -15.92
CA SER A 152 24.31 -1.07 -15.72
C SER A 152 23.71 -1.44 -14.37
N TYR A 153 24.10 -0.73 -13.30
CA TYR A 153 23.52 -0.91 -11.98
C TYR A 153 22.03 -0.55 -11.95
N LEU A 154 21.66 0.62 -12.51
CA LEU A 154 20.26 1.05 -12.55
C LEU A 154 19.39 0.09 -13.36
N PHE A 155 19.91 -0.42 -14.48
CA PHE A 155 19.25 -1.45 -15.27
C PHE A 155 19.03 -2.73 -14.46
N LEU A 156 20.06 -3.25 -13.79
CA LEU A 156 19.96 -4.46 -12.97
C LEU A 156 18.94 -4.30 -11.83
N ARG A 157 18.95 -3.14 -11.16
CA ARG A 157 17.95 -2.81 -10.14
C ARG A 157 16.54 -2.79 -10.70
N GLN A 158 16.33 -2.15 -11.86
CA GLN A 158 15.02 -2.07 -12.49
C GLN A 158 14.52 -3.45 -12.93
N ALA A 159 15.41 -4.30 -13.47
CA ALA A 159 15.09 -5.66 -13.84
C ALA A 159 14.61 -6.46 -12.62
N LEU A 160 15.36 -6.47 -11.51
CA LEU A 160 14.97 -7.17 -10.28
C LEU A 160 13.66 -6.61 -9.68
N LYS A 161 13.51 -5.29 -9.67
CA LYS A 161 12.29 -4.64 -9.19
C LYS A 161 11.06 -5.00 -10.02
N SER A 162 11.22 -5.17 -11.34
CA SER A 162 10.13 -5.62 -12.23
C SER A 162 9.70 -7.07 -11.95
N HIS A 163 10.59 -7.88 -11.37
CA HIS A 163 10.30 -9.22 -10.87
C HIS A 163 9.81 -9.25 -9.41
N GLY A 164 9.53 -8.09 -8.81
CA GLY A 164 9.03 -7.98 -7.44
C GLY A 164 10.11 -8.09 -6.36
N ALA A 165 11.39 -8.03 -6.74
CA ALA A 165 12.52 -8.09 -5.83
C ALA A 165 13.15 -6.69 -5.67
N ASP A 166 12.77 -5.93 -4.64
CA ASP A 166 13.37 -4.61 -4.32
C ASP A 166 14.60 -4.79 -3.43
N VAL A 167 15.61 -5.43 -4.01
CA VAL A 167 16.80 -5.94 -3.30
C VAL A 167 17.91 -4.88 -3.23
N PHE A 168 17.98 -3.99 -4.20
CA PHE A 168 19.02 -2.97 -4.29
C PHE A 168 18.51 -1.59 -3.86
N PRO A 169 19.29 -0.85 -3.06
CA PRO A 169 18.97 0.51 -2.63
C PRO A 169 18.93 1.47 -3.82
N ASN A 170 18.58 2.74 -3.59
CA ASN A 170 18.66 3.74 -4.66
C ASN A 170 20.13 4.09 -4.92
N TYR A 171 20.47 4.51 -6.15
CA TYR A 171 21.82 4.93 -6.49
C TYR A 171 22.30 6.12 -5.66
N ASN A 172 21.40 7.01 -5.24
CA ASN A 172 21.74 8.13 -4.35
C ASN A 172 22.25 7.63 -3.00
N ASP A 173 21.67 6.57 -2.47
CA ASP A 173 22.09 5.96 -1.20
C ASP A 173 23.45 5.27 -1.37
N VAL A 174 23.65 4.59 -2.51
CA VAL A 174 24.95 4.02 -2.89
C VAL A 174 26.02 5.11 -3.04
N TRP A 175 25.66 6.25 -3.63
CA TRP A 175 26.55 7.39 -3.76
C TRP A 175 26.93 7.99 -2.40
N ALA A 176 25.95 8.14 -1.49
CA ALA A 176 26.21 8.57 -0.13
C ALA A 176 27.15 7.58 0.59
N GLY A 177 26.92 6.27 0.43
CA GLY A 177 27.82 5.23 0.95
C GLY A 177 29.23 5.31 0.35
N LYS A 178 29.35 5.65 -0.94
CA LYS A 178 30.66 5.89 -1.57
C LYS A 178 31.45 7.03 -0.92
N GLN A 179 30.77 8.13 -0.58
CA GLN A 179 31.41 9.30 0.06
C GLN A 179 32.11 8.93 1.38
N VAL A 180 31.59 7.95 2.12
CA VAL A 180 32.19 7.47 3.38
C VAL A 180 33.59 6.90 3.18
N PHE A 181 33.89 6.34 2.00
CA PHE A 181 35.18 5.72 1.72
C PHE A 181 36.22 6.69 1.13
N TYR A 182 35.80 7.89 0.71
CA TYR A 182 36.73 8.89 0.19
C TYR A 182 37.42 9.65 1.33
N PRO A 183 38.70 10.03 1.17
CA PRO A 183 39.36 10.94 2.10
C PRO A 183 38.58 12.27 2.17
N GLU A 184 38.72 12.99 3.28
CA GLU A 184 38.25 14.37 3.33
C GLU A 184 38.96 15.23 2.28
N GLU A 185 38.28 16.24 1.73
CA GLU A 185 38.82 17.10 0.67
C GLU A 185 40.16 17.76 1.06
N LYS A 186 40.36 18.05 2.35
CA LYS A 186 41.60 18.61 2.89
C LYS A 186 42.83 17.70 2.72
N ASP A 187 42.61 16.39 2.64
CA ASP A 187 43.66 15.36 2.54
C ASP A 187 43.98 15.00 1.08
N ILE A 188 43.28 15.62 0.13
CA ILE A 188 43.42 15.39 -1.30
C ILE A 188 43.99 16.65 -1.95
N GLN A 189 45.19 16.56 -2.50
CA GLN A 189 45.80 17.63 -3.28
C GLN A 189 45.81 17.22 -4.75
N ILE A 190 44.97 17.86 -5.56
CA ILE A 190 44.92 17.64 -7.01
C ILE A 190 45.49 18.87 -7.71
N SER A 191 46.46 18.65 -8.57
CA SER A 191 47.01 19.63 -9.51
C SER A 191 46.85 19.11 -10.94
N ASP A 192 47.11 19.95 -11.93
CA ASP A 192 47.00 19.56 -13.35
C ASP A 192 47.92 18.39 -13.72
N SER A 193 49.02 18.19 -12.99
CA SER A 193 50.03 17.16 -13.25
C SER A 193 50.03 15.99 -12.28
N GLU A 194 49.51 16.15 -11.07
CA GLU A 194 49.61 15.14 -10.02
C GLU A 194 48.42 15.18 -9.05
N ALA A 195 48.09 14.01 -8.50
CA ALA A 195 47.16 13.86 -7.38
C ALA A 195 47.90 13.19 -6.20
N LYS A 196 47.90 13.85 -5.04
CA LYS A 196 48.53 13.40 -3.81
C LYS A 196 47.48 13.15 -2.74
N ILE A 197 47.59 12.00 -2.08
CA ILE A 197 46.75 11.60 -0.94
C ILE A 197 47.68 11.14 0.17
N SER A 198 47.41 11.54 1.40
CA SER A 198 48.14 11.06 2.57
C SER A 198 48.01 9.53 2.73
N VAL A 199 49.14 8.84 2.88
CA VAL A 199 49.16 7.37 3.03
C VAL A 199 48.41 6.92 4.29
N GLN A 200 48.50 7.68 5.39
CA GLN A 200 47.73 7.41 6.61
C GLN A 200 46.23 7.42 6.34
N THR A 201 45.72 8.42 5.63
CA THR A 201 44.28 8.54 5.31
C THR A 201 43.85 7.42 4.37
N TYR A 202 44.68 7.08 3.38
CA TYR A 202 44.41 5.97 2.46
C TYR A 202 44.29 4.62 3.18
N SER A 203 45.22 4.32 4.10
CA SER A 203 45.22 3.06 4.85
C SER A 203 44.03 2.95 5.79
N GLY A 204 43.62 4.04 6.44
CA GLY A 204 42.45 4.07 7.32
C GLY A 204 41.16 3.70 6.58
N ASN A 205 40.92 4.35 5.43
CA ASN A 205 39.72 4.13 4.64
C ASN A 205 39.68 2.72 4.00
N ALA A 206 40.84 2.20 3.58
CA ALA A 206 40.94 0.83 3.06
C ALA A 206 40.53 -0.21 4.11
N SER A 207 40.90 -0.01 5.39
CA SER A 207 40.47 -0.89 6.47
C SER A 207 38.95 -0.83 6.69
N VAL A 208 38.36 0.36 6.68
CA VAL A 208 36.90 0.52 6.82
C VAL A 208 36.17 -0.20 5.69
N TYR A 209 36.66 -0.07 4.46
CA TYR A 209 36.10 -0.77 3.30
C TYR A 209 36.18 -2.29 3.45
N LEU A 210 37.35 -2.83 3.83
CA LEU A 210 37.49 -4.27 4.04
C LEU A 210 36.58 -4.80 5.14
N ASN A 211 36.39 -4.04 6.22
CA ASN A 211 35.47 -4.40 7.30
C ASN A 211 34.00 -4.42 6.85
N ALA A 212 33.58 -3.47 6.01
CA ALA A 212 32.22 -3.41 5.50
C ALA A 212 31.90 -4.55 4.52
N VAL A 213 32.89 -4.94 3.69
CA VAL A 213 32.67 -5.93 2.61
C VAL A 213 32.89 -7.35 3.08
N PHE A 214 33.81 -7.56 4.01
CA PHE A 214 34.25 -8.88 4.45
C PHE A 214 34.33 -8.97 5.98
N PRO A 215 33.21 -8.76 6.71
CA PRO A 215 33.22 -8.82 8.17
C PRO A 215 33.74 -10.17 8.69
N GLU A 216 33.44 -11.26 7.98
CA GLU A 216 33.87 -12.63 8.32
C GLU A 216 35.38 -12.85 8.24
N TYR A 217 36.10 -12.09 7.39
CA TYR A 217 37.55 -12.29 7.22
C TYR A 217 38.37 -11.70 8.38
N LEU A 218 37.81 -10.75 9.13
CA LEU A 218 38.50 -10.14 10.27
C LEU A 218 38.48 -11.03 11.49
N GLU A 219 37.36 -11.72 11.73
CA GLU A 219 37.26 -12.72 12.81
C GLU A 219 38.29 -13.84 12.63
N TYR A 220 38.62 -14.18 11.39
CA TYR A 220 39.65 -15.18 11.08
C TYR A 220 41.08 -14.70 11.36
N SER A 221 41.35 -13.39 11.20
CA SER A 221 42.68 -12.82 11.42
C SER A 221 43.04 -12.63 12.89
N GLY A 222 42.06 -12.42 13.78
CA GLY A 222 42.30 -12.22 15.21
C GLY A 222 42.70 -13.50 15.96
N ASN A 223 42.18 -14.66 15.54
CA ASN A 223 42.37 -15.93 16.26
C ASN A 223 43.58 -16.76 15.82
N HIS A 224 44.32 -16.35 14.78
CA HIS A 224 45.47 -17.11 14.27
C HIS A 224 46.86 -16.50 14.52
N TYR A 225 46.92 -15.32 15.15
CA TYR A 225 48.20 -14.72 15.57
C TYR A 225 48.55 -14.93 17.06
N GLU A 226 47.85 -15.81 17.78
CA GLU A 226 48.33 -16.27 19.09
C GLU A 226 49.56 -17.20 18.93
N LYS A 227 50.74 -16.59 19.11
CA LYS A 227 51.98 -17.20 19.62
C LYS A 227 52.50 -18.46 18.91
N LYS A 228 53.00 -18.33 17.68
CA LYS A 228 54.24 -19.04 17.33
C LYS A 228 55.41 -18.20 17.85
N SER A 229 55.72 -18.34 19.14
CA SER A 229 57.01 -17.87 19.66
C SER A 229 58.11 -18.61 18.91
N PHE A 230 58.84 -17.91 18.05
CA PHE A 230 60.07 -18.42 17.46
C PHE A 230 61.05 -18.69 18.60
N ARG A 231 61.10 -19.95 19.09
CA ARG A 231 62.26 -20.42 19.86
C ARG A 231 63.42 -20.45 18.89
N ASN A 232 64.31 -19.46 19.02
CA ASN A 232 65.63 -19.50 18.41
C ASN A 232 66.30 -20.82 18.80
N LYS A 233 66.54 -21.70 17.81
CA LYS A 233 67.42 -22.85 18.00
C LYS A 233 68.86 -22.30 18.09
N PRO A 234 69.60 -22.53 19.17
CA PRO A 234 71.00 -22.14 19.26
C PRO A 234 71.81 -22.91 18.21
N GLY A 235 72.69 -22.19 17.53
CA GLY A 235 73.41 -22.65 16.35
C GLY A 235 74.32 -23.85 16.58
N THR A 236 74.34 -24.72 15.58
CA THR A 236 75.43 -25.69 15.37
C THR A 236 76.47 -24.98 14.50
N VAL A 237 77.65 -24.74 15.07
CA VAL A 237 78.83 -24.23 14.36
C VAL A 237 79.50 -25.41 13.62
N PRO A 238 80.14 -25.19 12.44
CA PRO A 238 80.71 -26.25 11.61
C PRO A 238 81.84 -27.04 12.26
#